data_AF-A0A396GWL1-F1
#
_entry.id   AF-A0A396GWL1-F1
#
_cell.length_a   1.000
_cell.length_b   1.000
_cell.length_c   1.000
_cell.angle_alpha   90.00
_cell.angle_beta   90.00
_cell.angle_gamma   90.00
#
_symmetry.space_group_name_H-M   'P 1'
#
loop_
_entity.id
_entity.type
_entity.pdbx_description
1 polymer ?
#
loop_
_entity_poly.entity_id
_entity_poly.type
_entity_poly.pdbx_seq_one_letter_code
_entity_poly.pdbx_strand_id
1 'polypeptide(L)' 'MAEIVKFVYVMIIFLSLFLVSIHINALNECTQDYDCPIEMCPFPFQPKCIMLKNLSIFSNSGICSCT' A
#
# COMPACT_ATOMS: atom_id res chain seq x y z
N MET A 1 -22.38 -5.16 32.08
CA MET A 1 -21.08 -5.79 31.74
C MET A 1 -21.08 -6.50 30.39
N ALA A 2 -22.06 -7.34 30.05
CA ALA A 2 -22.16 -7.98 28.73
C ALA A 2 -22.27 -6.99 27.54
N GLU A 3 -22.97 -5.87 27.71
CA GLU A 3 -23.11 -4.84 26.67
C GLU A 3 -21.80 -4.13 26.35
N ILE A 4 -20.99 -3.84 27.37
CA ILE A 4 -19.68 -3.21 27.21
C ILE A 4 -18.74 -4.14 26.46
N VAL A 5 -18.75 -5.44 26.80
CA VAL A 5 -17.95 -6.46 26.10
C VAL A 5 -18.36 -6.57 24.63
N LYS A 6 -19.68 -6.51 24.34
CA LYS A 6 -20.20 -6.55 22.97
C LYS A 6 -19.76 -5.33 22.15
N PHE A 7 -19.77 -4.14 22.76
CA PHE A 7 -19.30 -2.90 22.13
C PHE A 7 -17.81 -2.96 21.78
N VAL A 8 -16.97 -3.42 22.72
CA VAL A 8 -15.53 -3.59 22.50
C VAL A 8 -15.25 -4.56 21.36
N TYR A 9 -16.02 -5.66 21.25
CA TYR A 9 -15.85 -6.64 20.19
C TYR A 9 -16.14 -6.08 18.80
N VAL A 10 -17.22 -5.29 18.67
CA VAL A 10 -17.57 -4.61 17.41
C VAL A 10 -16.49 -3.61 17.02
N MET A 11 -15.94 -2.87 17.99
CA MET A 11 -14.85 -1.91 17.74
C MET A 11 -13.57 -2.62 17.27
N ILE A 12 -13.20 -3.75 17.88
CA ILE A 12 -12.05 -4.56 17.48
C ILE A 12 -12.22 -5.04 16.03
N ILE A 13 -13.39 -5.60 15.67
CA ILE A 13 -13.65 -6.05 14.30
C ILE A 13 -13.50 -4.90 13.30
N PHE A 14 -14.07 -3.73 13.60
CA PHE A 14 -13.92 -2.54 12.76
C PHE A 14 -12.45 -2.15 12.57
N LEU A 15 -11.69 -2.05 13.66
CA LEU A 15 -10.27 -1.69 13.62
C LEU A 15 -9.42 -2.74 12.87
N SER A 16 -9.73 -4.03 13.03
CA SER A 16 -9.05 -5.11 12.30
C SER A 16 -9.24 -5.02 10.78
N LEU A 17 -10.43 -4.61 10.32
CA LEU A 17 -10.68 -4.40 8.89
C LEU A 17 -9.83 -3.26 8.32
N PHE A 18 -9.68 -2.17 9.08
CA PHE A 18 -8.81 -1.05 8.68
C PHE A 18 -7.33 -1.47 8.60
N LEU A 19 -6.85 -2.27 9.55
CA LEU A 19 -5.46 -2.77 9.54
C LEU A 19 -5.15 -3.62 8.29
N VAL A 20 -6.11 -4.44 7.83
CA VAL A 20 -5.95 -5.21 6.59
C VAL A 20 -5.87 -4.28 5.37
N SER A 21 -6.63 -3.18 5.35
CA SER A 21 -6.64 -2.23 4.23
C SER A 21 -5.37 -1.37 4.11
N ILE A 22 -4.67 -1.10 5.21
CA ILE A 22 -3.44 -0.30 5.23
C ILE A 22 -2.30 -1.01 4.47
N HIS A 23 -2.27 -2.35 4.48
CA HIS A 23 -1.24 -3.11 3.78
C HIS A 23 -1.34 -3.08 2.25
N ILE A 24 -2.49 -2.69 1.69
CA ILE A 24 -2.74 -2.77 0.24
C ILE A 24 -2.21 -1.53 -0.49
N ASN A 25 -1.99 -0.41 0.23
CA ASN A 25 -1.67 0.88 -0.38
C ASN A 25 -0.41 1.56 0.21
N ALA A 26 0.28 0.91 1.15
CA ALA A 26 1.53 1.41 1.74
C ALA A 26 2.78 0.94 0.97
N LEU A 27 2.64 -0.09 0.15
CA LEU A 27 3.64 -0.48 -0.83
C LEU A 27 3.29 0.29 -2.10
N ASN A 28 4.20 1.18 -2.54
CA ASN A 28 4.13 1.87 -3.83
C ASN A 28 4.29 0.87 -4.99
N GLU A 29 3.50 -0.20 -4.97
CA GLU A 29 3.56 -1.28 -5.93
C GLU A 29 3.05 -0.80 -7.27
N CYS A 30 3.84 -1.08 -8.30
CA CYS A 30 3.54 -0.69 -9.66
C CYS A 30 3.86 -1.86 -10.59
N THR A 31 3.18 -1.93 -11.72
CA THR A 31 3.55 -2.85 -12.81
C THR A 31 4.15 -2.08 -13.99
N GLN A 32 3.73 -0.83 -14.14
CA GLN A 32 4.13 0.07 -15.21
C GLN A 32 4.34 1.48 -14.66
N ASP A 33 5.07 2.32 -15.39
CA ASP A 33 5.42 3.67 -14.93
C ASP A 33 4.18 4.55 -14.67
N TYR A 34 3.09 4.36 -15.41
CA TYR A 34 1.85 5.12 -15.23
C TYR A 34 1.05 4.71 -13.98
N ASP A 35 1.36 3.56 -13.36
CA ASP A 35 0.75 3.19 -12.07
C ASP A 35 1.24 4.11 -10.95
N CYS A 36 2.36 4.82 -11.19
CA CYS A 36 2.94 5.75 -10.24
C CYS A 36 2.30 7.14 -10.31
N PRO A 37 2.04 7.81 -9.17
CA PRO A 37 1.44 9.13 -9.17
C PRO A 37 2.36 10.16 -9.84
N ILE A 38 1.84 10.91 -10.80
CA ILE A 38 2.60 11.91 -11.57
C ILE A 38 3.20 12.98 -10.65
N GLU A 39 2.48 13.37 -9.60
CA GLU A 39 2.89 14.40 -8.63
C GLU A 39 3.72 13.85 -7.46
N MET A 40 4.14 12.58 -7.50
CA MET A 40 4.99 11.97 -6.48
C MET A 40 6.39 12.60 -6.43
N CYS A 41 6.88 13.14 -7.55
CA CYS A 41 8.26 13.59 -7.71
C CYS A 41 8.33 15.10 -8.01
N PRO A 42 9.29 15.83 -7.41
CA PRO A 42 9.53 17.23 -7.77
C PRO A 42 10.19 17.33 -9.15
N PHE A 43 9.91 18.41 -9.88
CA PHE A 43 10.61 18.70 -11.14
C PHE A 43 12.14 18.80 -10.89
N PRO A 44 13.00 18.18 -11.72
CA PRO A 44 12.74 17.56 -13.03
C PRO A 44 12.52 16.03 -13.00
N PHE A 45 12.42 15.42 -11.83
CA PHE A 45 12.35 13.96 -11.69
C PHE A 45 11.01 13.42 -12.17
N GLN A 46 11.04 12.24 -12.79
CA GLN A 46 9.84 11.54 -13.23
C GLN A 46 9.63 10.28 -12.40
N PRO A 47 8.37 10.00 -11.98
CA PRO A 47 8.05 8.75 -11.32
C PRO A 47 8.23 7.59 -12.31
N LYS A 48 8.92 6.54 -11.88
CA LYS A 48 9.12 5.30 -12.63
C LYS A 48 8.91 4.08 -11.77
N CYS A 49 8.47 3.00 -12.41
CA CYS A 49 8.32 1.72 -11.77
C CYS A 49 9.64 0.93 -11.80
N ILE A 50 10.27 0.77 -10.63
CA ILE A 50 11.52 0.00 -10.50
C ILE A 50 11.19 -1.44 -10.12
N MET A 51 11.43 -2.35 -11.06
CA MET A 51 11.29 -3.79 -10.83
C MET A 51 12.46 -4.31 -9.98
N LEU A 52 12.19 -4.61 -8.70
CA LEU A 52 13.15 -5.29 -7.84
C LEU A 52 13.18 -6.78 -8.17
N LYS A 53 14.29 -7.23 -8.77
CA LYS A 53 14.55 -8.65 -9.10
C LYS A 53 14.46 -9.62 -7.90
N ASN A 54 14.55 -9.12 -6.67
CA ASN A 54 14.44 -9.94 -5.45
C ASN A 54 13.00 -10.06 -4.93
N LEU A 55 12.11 -9.10 -5.24
CA LEU A 55 10.68 -9.14 -4.88
C LEU A 55 9.85 -9.91 -5.92
N SER A 56 10.35 -9.99 -7.17
CA SER A 56 9.67 -10.59 -8.32
C SER A 56 9.43 -12.11 -8.22
N ILE A 57 9.97 -12.78 -7.20
CA ILE A 57 9.71 -14.20 -6.95
C ILE A 57 8.31 -14.39 -6.32
N PHE A 58 7.78 -13.37 -5.62
CA PHE A 58 6.51 -13.44 -4.91
C PHE A 58 5.42 -12.51 -5.46
N SER A 59 5.79 -11.46 -6.21
CA SER A 59 4.82 -10.56 -6.85
C SER A 59 5.37 -9.99 -8.14
N ASN A 60 4.55 -9.91 -9.19
CA ASN A 60 4.93 -9.29 -10.48
C ASN A 60 4.94 -7.75 -10.41
N SER A 61 5.10 -7.18 -9.21
CA SER A 61 5.08 -5.75 -8.91
C SER A 61 6.47 -5.21 -8.56
N GLY A 62 6.76 -4.01 -9.04
CA GLY A 62 7.91 -3.17 -8.70
C GLY A 62 7.54 -2.07 -7.70
N ILE A 63 8.44 -1.12 -7.46
CA ILE A 63 8.21 0.02 -6.56
C ILE A 63 8.35 1.34 -7.31
N CYS A 64 7.42 2.28 -7.10
CA CYS A 64 7.53 3.63 -7.64
C CYS A 64 8.72 4.37 -7.02
N SER A 65 9.57 4.95 -7.86
CA SER A 65 10.72 5.75 -7.47
C SER A 65 10.85 6.98 -8.37
N CYS A 66 11.52 8.01 -7.88
CA CYS A 66 11.83 9.21 -8.66
C CYS A 66 13.20 9.04 -9.32
N THR A 67 13.26 9.17 -10.65
CA THR A 67 14.50 9.09 -11.44
C THR A 67 14.67 10.28 -12.34
#